data_AF-A0A146LX76-F1
#
_entry.id   AF-A0A146LX76-F1
#
_cell.length_a   1.000
_cell.length_b   1.000
_cell.length_c   1.000
_cell.angle_alpha   90.00
_cell.angle_beta   90.00
_cell.angle_gamma   90.00
#
_symmetry.space_group_name_H-M   'P 1'
#
loop_
_entity.id
_entity.type
_entity.pdbx_description
1 polymer ?
#
loop_
_entity_poly.entity_id
_entity_poly.type
_entity_poly.pdbx_seq_one_letter_code
_entity_poly.pdbx_strand_id
1 'polypeptide(L)'
;MTSVYDFFQKVKFSKLFELTSPAANRHKNANNNKKKMQSDDSTAQYLLGLAERVAESGQVLNVTEPAFVGEKTAVSIKSLLAMPIRNSSYQIIGVATIVNKNIGHPFDENDEQLFEAFTIFCGLGIHNTIMYSEVEKAMARQKVTIEVLSYHST
;
A
#
# COMPACT_ATOMS: atom_id res chain seq x y z
N MET A 1 16.86 -28.01 15.50
CA MET A 1 15.40 -27.81 15.62
C MET A 1 15.18 -26.31 15.58
N THR A 2 15.21 -25.74 14.37
CA THR A 2 15.15 -24.28 14.17
C THR A 2 13.71 -23.86 14.33
N SER A 3 13.47 -23.11 15.41
CA SER A 3 12.14 -22.73 15.87
C SER A 3 11.40 -21.93 14.80
N VAL A 4 10.14 -22.31 14.57
CA VAL A 4 9.14 -21.68 13.67
C VAL A 4 8.93 -20.18 13.98
N TYR A 5 9.54 -19.68 15.05
CA TYR A 5 9.46 -18.29 15.53
C TYR A 5 10.35 -17.29 14.80
N ASP A 6 11.37 -17.71 14.04
CA ASP A 6 12.25 -16.78 13.31
C ASP A 6 11.63 -16.27 11.99
N PHE A 7 10.42 -16.73 11.63
CA PHE A 7 9.68 -16.28 10.44
C PHE A 7 8.85 -15.00 10.68
N PHE A 8 8.69 -14.56 11.92
CA PHE A 8 7.94 -13.35 12.28
C PHE A 8 8.82 -12.09 12.21
N GLN A 9 9.44 -11.84 11.05
CA GLN A 9 9.93 -10.48 10.77
C GLN A 9 8.73 -9.54 10.81
N LYS A 10 8.67 -8.72 11.87
CA LYS A 10 7.77 -7.57 12.05
C LYS A 10 7.56 -6.87 10.70
N VAL A 11 6.39 -7.07 10.08
CA VAL A 11 6.05 -6.36 8.84
C VAL A 11 5.85 -4.89 9.22
N LYS A 12 6.88 -4.08 9.02
CA LYS A 12 6.84 -2.64 9.33
C LYS A 12 6.61 -1.88 8.04
N PHE A 13 5.38 -1.44 7.80
CA PHE A 13 5.08 -0.55 6.67
C PHE A 13 5.73 0.82 6.91
N SER A 14 6.52 1.27 5.93
CA SER A 14 7.28 2.53 6.04
C SER A 14 6.65 3.70 5.28
N LYS A 15 5.69 3.42 4.39
CA LYS A 15 5.06 4.42 3.52
C LYS A 15 3.57 4.15 3.37
N LEU A 16 2.76 5.18 3.65
CA LEU A 16 1.35 5.24 3.35
C LEU A 16 1.17 6.10 2.09
N PHE A 17 0.39 5.61 1.13
CA PHE A 17 0.03 6.38 -0.07
C PHE A 17 -1.47 6.63 -0.05
N GLU A 18 -1.86 7.89 0.11
CA GLU A 18 -3.27 8.30 0.02
C GLU A 18 -3.58 8.70 -1.43
N LEU A 19 -4.52 7.99 -2.04
CA LEU A 19 -5.09 8.36 -3.34
C LEU A 19 -6.39 9.11 -3.10
N THR A 20 -6.35 10.44 -3.16
CA THR A 20 -7.56 11.28 -3.06
C THR A 20 -8.03 11.70 -4.45
N SER A 21 -9.34 11.64 -4.71
CA SER A 21 -9.92 12.18 -5.94
C SER A 21 -9.95 13.71 -5.87
N PRO A 22 -9.53 14.43 -6.92
CA PRO A 22 -9.53 15.90 -6.94
C PRO A 22 -10.94 16.53 -6.82
N ALA A 23 -12.02 15.74 -6.94
CA ALA A 23 -13.40 16.25 -6.92
C ALA A 23 -13.93 16.66 -5.53
N ALA A 24 -13.22 16.38 -4.43
CA ALA A 24 -13.65 16.77 -3.08
C ALA A 24 -13.33 18.24 -2.70
N ASN A 25 -12.88 19.06 -3.64
CA ASN A 25 -12.48 20.44 -3.39
C ASN A 25 -13.55 21.45 -3.86
N ARG A 26 -14.68 21.54 -3.15
CA ARG A 26 -15.52 22.74 -3.21
C ARG A 26 -15.09 23.71 -2.11
N HIS A 27 -14.42 24.78 -2.56
CA HIS A 27 -14.09 26.02 -1.86
C HIS A 27 -13.34 25.91 -0.52
N LYS A 28 -12.02 26.12 -0.56
CA LYS A 28 -11.34 27.08 0.33
C LYS A 28 -10.11 27.67 -0.36
N ASN A 29 -10.06 29.00 -0.33
CA ASN A 29 -9.15 29.89 -1.04
C ASN A 29 -7.66 29.52 -0.90
N ALA A 30 -6.96 29.82 -2.00
CA ALA A 30 -5.52 29.89 -2.09
C ALA A 30 -4.90 30.69 -0.93
N ASN A 31 -3.99 30.05 -0.21
CA ASN A 31 -2.82 30.72 0.34
C ASN A 31 -1.70 29.71 0.53
N ASN A 32 -0.62 29.94 -0.22
CA ASN A 32 0.65 29.25 -0.10
C ASN A 32 1.15 29.32 1.35
N ASN A 33 1.24 28.16 1.99
CA ASN A 33 2.20 27.87 3.04
C ASN A 33 2.21 26.36 3.24
N LYS A 34 3.40 25.81 3.47
CA LYS A 34 3.66 24.42 3.89
C LYS A 34 2.74 24.02 5.07
N LYS A 35 1.50 23.63 4.80
CA LYS A 35 0.67 22.92 5.77
C LYS A 35 1.01 21.46 5.62
N LYS A 36 2.00 21.05 6.42
CA LYS A 36 2.08 19.70 6.97
C LYS A 36 0.70 19.48 7.61
N MET A 37 -0.20 18.87 6.86
CA MET A 37 -1.56 18.64 7.29
C MET A 37 -1.46 17.57 8.37
N GLN A 38 -1.61 17.98 9.63
CA GLN A 38 -1.97 17.08 10.73
C GLN A 38 -3.29 16.42 10.33
N SER A 39 -3.22 15.33 9.57
CA SER A 39 -4.25 14.30 9.64
C SER A 39 -4.23 13.79 11.08
N ASP A 40 -5.38 13.69 11.72
CA ASP A 40 -5.50 13.22 13.11
C ASP A 40 -4.70 11.92 13.29
N ASP A 41 -3.63 12.00 14.09
CA ASP A 41 -2.66 10.93 14.33
C ASP A 41 -3.36 9.62 14.71
N SER A 42 -4.46 9.71 15.45
CA SER A 42 -5.31 8.59 15.85
C SER A 42 -5.95 7.83 14.69
N THR A 43 -6.41 8.51 13.64
CA THR A 43 -7.06 7.87 12.49
C THR A 43 -6.02 7.14 11.64
N ALA A 44 -4.86 7.77 11.43
CA ALA A 44 -3.75 7.14 10.72
C ALA A 44 -3.23 5.90 11.47
N GLN A 45 -3.10 5.98 12.80
CA GLN A 45 -2.73 4.83 13.64
C GLN A 45 -3.75 3.70 13.58
N TYR A 46 -5.05 4.02 13.61
CA TYR A 46 -6.10 3.02 13.47
C TYR A 46 -6.04 2.30 12.11
N LEU A 47 -5.96 3.06 11.01
CA LEU A 47 -5.83 2.51 9.65
C LEU A 47 -4.58 1.66 9.49
N LEU A 48 -3.47 2.10 10.08
CA LEU A 48 -2.21 1.35 10.07
C LEU A 48 -2.34 0.04 10.85
N GLY A 49 -2.95 0.04 12.04
CA GLY A 49 -3.16 -1.18 12.82
C GLY A 49 -4.02 -2.22 12.09
N LEU A 50 -5.04 -1.78 11.34
CA LEU A 50 -5.84 -2.68 10.51
C LEU A 50 -5.02 -3.24 9.33
N ALA A 51 -4.20 -2.42 8.69
CA ALA A 51 -3.31 -2.86 7.63
C ALA A 51 -2.25 -3.86 8.15
N GLU A 52 -1.68 -3.63 9.34
CA GLU A 52 -0.75 -4.56 9.98
C GLU A 52 -1.39 -5.92 10.25
N ARG A 53 -2.64 -5.94 10.76
CA ARG A 53 -3.38 -7.20 10.96
C ARG A 53 -3.58 -7.98 9.66
N VAL A 54 -3.88 -7.30 8.56
CA VAL A 54 -4.03 -7.92 7.22
C VAL A 54 -2.68 -8.44 6.72
N ALA A 55 -1.60 -7.72 7.00
CA ALA A 55 -0.25 -8.15 6.62
C ALA A 55 0.21 -9.38 7.39
N GLU A 56 -0.13 -9.49 8.66
CA GLU A 56 0.20 -10.63 9.51
C GLU A 56 -0.65 -11.86 9.19
N SER A 57 -1.96 -11.67 8.99
CA SER A 57 -2.89 -12.77 8.72
C SER A 57 -2.91 -13.21 7.25
N GLY A 58 -2.65 -12.29 6.33
CA GLY A 58 -2.85 -12.49 4.91
C GLY A 58 -4.33 -12.64 4.49
N GLN A 59 -5.26 -12.33 5.38
CA GLN A 59 -6.71 -12.44 5.15
C GLN A 59 -7.31 -11.07 4.81
N VAL A 60 -8.35 -11.10 3.98
CA VAL A 60 -9.18 -9.93 3.67
C VAL A 60 -9.84 -9.43 4.95
N LEU A 61 -9.87 -8.11 5.14
CA LEU A 61 -10.56 -7.47 6.24
C LEU A 61 -11.61 -6.49 5.70
N ASN A 62 -12.89 -6.80 5.89
CA ASN A 62 -14.02 -5.91 5.61
C ASN A 62 -14.63 -5.42 6.93
N VAL A 63 -14.50 -4.13 7.19
CA VAL A 63 -15.14 -3.44 8.33
C VAL A 63 -16.38 -2.75 7.80
N THR A 64 -17.54 -3.32 8.15
CA THR A 64 -18.86 -2.87 7.69
C THR A 64 -19.54 -1.91 8.65
N GLU A 65 -19.07 -1.83 9.90
CA GLU A 65 -19.63 -0.94 10.92
C GLU A 65 -18.80 0.34 11.09
N PRO A 66 -19.46 1.49 11.36
CA PRO A 66 -18.77 2.74 11.60
C PRO A 66 -17.95 2.65 12.90
N ALA A 67 -16.64 2.49 12.77
CA ALA A 67 -15.72 2.69 13.87
C ALA A 67 -15.73 4.19 14.21
N PHE A 68 -16.35 4.56 15.32
CA PHE A 68 -16.42 5.95 15.77
C PHE A 68 -15.03 6.39 16.28
N VAL A 69 -14.13 6.72 15.35
CA VAL A 69 -12.79 7.25 15.67
C VAL A 69 -12.93 8.73 15.99
N GLY A 70 -13.44 9.02 17.19
CA GLY A 70 -13.48 10.34 17.81
C GLY A 70 -14.50 11.30 17.20
N GLU A 71 -15.27 11.95 18.06
CA GLU A 71 -16.34 12.92 17.76
C GLU A 71 -15.85 14.22 17.05
N LYS A 72 -14.57 14.29 16.65
CA LYS A 72 -13.90 15.52 16.18
C LYS A 72 -12.96 15.33 14.97
N THR A 73 -12.95 14.17 14.31
CA THR A 73 -12.17 13.98 13.07
C THR A 73 -12.98 14.45 11.86
N ALA A 74 -12.35 15.13 10.92
CA ALA A 74 -12.98 15.59 9.68
C ALA A 74 -13.40 14.44 8.74
N VAL A 75 -12.99 13.20 9.04
CA VAL A 75 -13.27 11.99 8.27
C VAL A 75 -13.75 10.89 9.21
N SER A 76 -15.06 10.71 9.30
CA SER A 76 -15.65 9.53 9.95
C SER A 76 -15.43 8.31 9.05
N ILE A 77 -14.74 7.29 9.56
CA ILE A 77 -14.61 5.99 8.89
C ILE A 77 -15.91 5.21 9.13
N LYS A 78 -16.71 5.08 8.08
CA LYS A 78 -17.99 4.32 8.07
C LYS A 78 -17.80 2.89 7.60
N SER A 79 -16.92 2.69 6.63
CA SER A 79 -16.57 1.37 6.11
C SER A 79 -15.11 1.34 5.67
N LEU A 80 -14.50 0.16 5.71
CA LEU A 80 -13.12 -0.07 5.29
C LEU A 80 -12.98 -1.47 4.70
N LEU A 81 -12.26 -1.58 3.58
CA LEU A 81 -11.86 -2.86 3.01
C LEU A 81 -10.35 -2.86 2.81
N ALA A 82 -9.67 -3.87 3.36
CA ALA A 82 -8.23 -4.04 3.27
C ALA A 82 -7.87 -5.43 2.75
N MET A 83 -6.92 -5.48 1.81
CA MET A 83 -6.48 -6.70 1.14
C MET A 83 -4.96 -6.74 0.98
N PRO A 84 -4.32 -7.91 1.17
CA PRO A 84 -2.89 -8.05 0.99
C PRO A 84 -2.52 -8.00 -0.51
N ILE A 85 -1.46 -7.28 -0.83
CA ILE A 85 -0.83 -7.32 -2.15
C ILE A 85 0.24 -8.41 -2.12
N ARG A 86 0.16 -9.37 -3.04
CA ARG A 86 1.08 -10.51 -3.12
C ARG A 86 1.96 -10.46 -4.37
N ASN A 87 3.20 -10.92 -4.27
CA ASN A 87 4.07 -11.12 -5.42
C ASN A 87 3.78 -12.48 -6.12
N SER A 88 4.52 -12.78 -7.19
CA SER A 88 4.43 -14.05 -7.93
C SER A 88 4.76 -15.29 -7.08
N SER A 89 5.53 -15.13 -6.00
CA SER A 89 5.83 -16.17 -5.01
C SER A 89 4.80 -16.25 -3.87
N TYR A 90 3.65 -15.57 -4.01
CA TYR A 90 2.56 -15.50 -3.03
C TYR A 90 2.93 -14.84 -1.69
N GLN A 91 4.07 -14.14 -1.63
CA GLN A 91 4.52 -13.40 -0.45
C GLN A 91 3.84 -12.03 -0.39
N ILE A 92 3.44 -11.61 0.81
CA ILE A 92 2.81 -10.31 1.03
C ILE A 92 3.88 -9.23 0.93
N ILE A 93 3.70 -8.29 0.00
CA ILE A 93 4.61 -7.17 -0.26
C ILE A 93 4.00 -5.81 0.12
N GLY A 94 2.70 -5.79 0.41
CA GLY A 94 1.94 -4.58 0.72
C GLY A 94 0.54 -4.90 1.21
N VAL A 95 -0.19 -3.88 1.64
CA VAL A 95 -1.62 -3.94 1.92
C VAL A 95 -2.28 -2.77 1.23
N ALA A 96 -3.33 -3.04 0.46
CA ALA A 96 -4.19 -2.03 -0.13
C ALA A 96 -5.41 -1.86 0.77
N THR A 97 -5.75 -0.61 1.08
CA THR A 97 -6.91 -0.28 1.91
C THR A 97 -7.73 0.79 1.21
N ILE A 98 -9.03 0.58 1.14
CA ILE A 98 -10.01 1.58 0.72
C ILE A 98 -10.93 1.91 1.90
N VAL A 99 -11.26 3.18 2.04
CA VAL A 99 -12.11 3.71 3.12
C VAL A 99 -13.31 4.41 2.52
N ASN A 100 -14.47 4.22 3.14
CA ASN A 100 -15.73 4.89 2.83
C ASN A 100 -16.17 4.79 1.36
N LYS A 101 -17.10 3.88 1.07
CA LYS A 101 -17.82 3.89 -0.22
C LYS A 101 -18.59 5.21 -0.36
N ASN A 102 -18.54 5.85 -1.53
CA ASN A 102 -19.17 7.15 -1.77
C ASN A 102 -20.69 7.18 -1.48
N ILE A 103 -21.35 6.03 -1.56
CA ILE A 103 -22.82 5.89 -1.43
C ILE A 103 -23.23 5.61 0.04
N GLY A 104 -22.27 5.50 0.97
CA GLY A 104 -22.56 5.30 2.40
C GLY A 104 -23.01 3.89 2.79
N HIS A 105 -22.95 2.93 1.86
CA HIS A 105 -23.14 1.51 2.14
C HIS A 105 -21.79 0.82 2.46
N PRO A 106 -21.78 -0.26 3.26
CA PRO A 106 -20.61 -1.12 3.42
C PRO A 106 -20.12 -1.70 2.09
N PHE A 107 -18.90 -2.21 2.09
CA PHE A 107 -18.38 -2.96 0.95
C PHE A 107 -19.12 -4.30 0.85
N ASP A 108 -19.63 -4.59 -0.34
CA ASP A 108 -20.33 -5.84 -0.65
C ASP A 108 -19.39 -6.87 -1.30
N GLU A 109 -19.89 -8.08 -1.54
CA GLU A 109 -19.09 -9.17 -2.13
C GLU A 109 -18.57 -8.82 -3.54
N ASN A 110 -19.29 -7.99 -4.31
CA ASN A 110 -18.84 -7.56 -5.63
C ASN A 110 -17.67 -6.57 -5.50
N ASP A 111 -17.73 -5.67 -4.52
CA ASP A 111 -16.61 -4.77 -4.20
C ASP A 111 -15.38 -5.58 -3.76
N GLU A 112 -15.57 -6.63 -2.96
CA GLU A 112 -14.49 -7.53 -2.56
C GLU A 112 -13.84 -8.21 -3.77
N GLN A 113 -14.62 -8.85 -4.65
CA GLN A 113 -14.09 -9.50 -5.85
C GLN A 113 -13.35 -8.52 -6.77
N LEU A 114 -13.90 -7.31 -6.96
CA LEU A 114 -13.26 -6.28 -7.77
C LEU A 114 -11.94 -5.81 -7.15
N PHE A 115 -11.94 -5.60 -5.83
CA PHE A 115 -10.75 -5.15 -5.12
C PHE A 115 -9.68 -6.25 -5.04
N GLU A 116 -10.07 -7.51 -4.96
CA GLU A 116 -9.17 -8.65 -5.03
C GLU A 116 -8.44 -8.66 -6.38
N ALA A 117 -9.18 -8.57 -7.49
CA ALA A 117 -8.59 -8.46 -8.82
C ALA A 117 -7.63 -7.27 -8.93
N PHE A 118 -8.00 -6.11 -8.38
CA PHE A 118 -7.12 -4.94 -8.32
C PHE A 118 -5.80 -5.24 -7.57
N THR A 119 -5.85 -5.84 -6.39
CA THR A 119 -4.64 -6.15 -5.62
C THR A 119 -3.74 -7.19 -6.31
N ILE A 120 -4.31 -8.14 -7.04
CA ILE A 120 -3.56 -9.08 -7.88
C ILE A 120 -2.81 -8.32 -8.99
N PHE A 121 -3.48 -7.40 -9.68
CA PHE A 121 -2.83 -6.57 -10.71
C PHE A 121 -1.73 -5.67 -10.13
N CYS A 122 -1.93 -5.09 -8.94
CA CYS A 122 -0.88 -4.36 -8.24
C CYS A 122 0.34 -5.26 -7.97
N GLY A 123 0.12 -6.49 -7.51
CA GLY A 123 1.18 -7.47 -7.27
C GLY A 123 2.01 -7.78 -8.53
N LEU A 124 1.33 -8.03 -9.65
CA LEU A 124 1.96 -8.27 -10.95
C LEU A 124 2.74 -7.05 -11.46
N GLY A 125 2.14 -5.85 -11.37
CA GLY A 125 2.77 -4.61 -11.81
C GLY A 125 4.03 -4.26 -10.99
N ILE A 126 3.97 -4.44 -9.68
CA ILE A 126 5.12 -4.24 -8.79
C ILE A 126 6.22 -5.25 -9.11
N HIS A 127 5.88 -6.53 -9.27
CA HIS A 127 6.84 -7.57 -9.62
C HIS A 127 7.56 -7.27 -10.94
N ASN A 128 6.81 -6.91 -11.98
CA ASN A 128 7.37 -6.55 -13.28
C ASN A 128 8.34 -5.37 -13.15
N THR A 129 7.94 -4.30 -12.46
CA THR A 129 8.77 -3.10 -12.29
C THR A 129 10.09 -3.43 -11.58
N ILE A 130 10.04 -4.25 -10.53
CA ILE A 130 11.23 -4.68 -9.79
C ILE A 130 12.15 -5.50 -10.71
N MET A 131 11.60 -6.47 -11.45
CA MET A 131 12.38 -7.31 -12.36
C MET A 131 13.05 -6.50 -13.47
N TYR A 132 12.35 -5.55 -14.09
CA TYR A 132 12.94 -4.67 -15.09
C TYR A 132 14.08 -3.82 -14.52
N SER A 133 13.91 -3.26 -13.31
CA SER A 133 14.97 -2.47 -12.65
C SER A 133 16.21 -3.31 -12.33
N GLU A 134 16.06 -4.59 -11.98
CA GLU A 134 17.19 -5.49 -11.75
C GLU A 134 17.95 -5.80 -13.04
N VAL A 135 17.22 -6.09 -14.12
CA VAL A 135 17.81 -6.31 -15.46
C VAL A 135 18.59 -5.07 -15.91
N GLU A 136 18.02 -3.87 -15.77
CA GLU A 136 18.67 -2.61 -16.13
C GLU A 136 19.99 -2.40 -15.36
N LYS A 137 20.00 -2.68 -14.05
CA LYS A 137 21.21 -2.60 -13.21
C LYS A 137 22.26 -3.62 -13.63
N ALA A 138 21.85 -4.85 -13.96
CA ALA A 138 22.76 -5.89 -14.44
C ALA A 138 23.41 -5.49 -15.78
N MET A 139 22.62 -4.96 -16.71
CA MET A 139 23.10 -4.44 -17.99
C MET A 139 24.09 -3.29 -17.81
N ALA A 140 23.81 -2.34 -16.90
CA ALA A 140 24.71 -1.23 -16.61
C ALA A 140 26.06 -1.72 -16.06
N ARG A 141 26.05 -2.70 -15.15
CA ARG A 141 27.27 -3.34 -14.62
C ARG A 141 28.05 -4.04 -15.72
N GLN A 142 27.39 -4.82 -16.56
CA GLN A 142 28.01 -5.53 -17.67
C GLN A 142 28.68 -4.56 -18.66
N LYS A 143 28.02 -3.44 -18.98
CA LYS A 143 28.58 -2.41 -19.85
C LYS A 143 29.91 -1.87 -19.33
N VAL A 144 29.97 -1.49 -18.05
CA VAL A 144 31.20 -0.99 -17.41
C VAL A 144 32.29 -2.05 -17.42
N THR A 145 31.97 -3.32 -17.14
CA THR A 145 32.95 -4.40 -17.18
C THR A 145 33.56 -4.57 -18.57
N ILE A 146 32.75 -4.53 -19.63
CA ILE A 146 33.23 -4.66 -21.01
C ILE A 146 34.15 -3.48 -21.39
N GLU A 147 33.78 -2.25 -21.01
CA GLU A 147 34.61 -1.06 -21.27
C GLU A 147 36.00 -1.20 -20.61
N VAL A 148 36.06 -1.63 -19.34
CA VAL A 148 37.34 -1.84 -18.63
C VAL A 148 38.21 -2.92 -19.27
N LEU A 149 37.62 -4.06 -19.68
CA LEU A 149 38.37 -5.13 -20.35
C LEU A 149 38.97 -4.68 -21.69
N SER A 150 38.20 -3.89 -22.45
CA SER A 150 38.64 -3.36 -23.74
C SER A 150 39.86 -2.44 -23.61
N TYR A 151 39.92 -1.66 -22.53
CA TYR A 151 41.02 -0.73 -22.27
C TYR A 151 42.38 -1.43 -22.09
N HIS A 152 42.38 -2.65 -21.54
CA HIS A 152 43.61 -3.43 -21.31
C HIS A 152 44.03 -4.28 -22.52
N SER A 153 43.22 -4.31 -23.59
CA SER A 153 43.46 -5.12 -24.80
C SER A 153 44.00 -4.32 -25.99
N THR A 154 44.48 -3.09 -25.77
CA THR A 154 45.08 -2.20 -26.78
C THR A 154 46.55 -1.94 -26.43
#